data_AF-A0A4U0VRE4-F1
#
_entry.id   AF-A0A4U0VRE4-F1
#
_cell.length_a   1.000
_cell.length_b   1.000
_cell.length_c   1.000
_cell.angle_alpha   90.00
_cell.angle_beta   90.00
_cell.angle_gamma   90.00
#
_symmetry.space_group_name_H-M   'P 1'
#
loop_
_entity.id
_entity.type
_entity.pdbx_description
1 polymer ?
#
loop_
_entity_poly.entity_id
_entity_poly.type
_entity_poly.pdbx_seq_one_letter_code
_entity_poly.pdbx_strand_id
1 'polypeptide(L)'
;MASIPFIGRLQVTEYLALTLSFTLLFLETIVRSITLLLPRPIIRFCYRASRALFNSLSSPLSRKARNKKKSVSSPIAHAQDFVELCNLFGYYAEEHVVQTGDGYLLGLHRLGWKKGEEDHPVNAGPGSTQKKVVYLHHGLLMNSEVW
;
A
#
# COMPACT_ATOMS: atom_id res chain seq x y z
N MET A 1 57.95 -6.51 -33.65
CA MET A 1 57.21 -7.18 -32.56
C MET A 1 55.82 -6.57 -32.52
N ALA A 2 54.78 -7.37 -32.77
CA ALA A 2 53.42 -6.89 -32.95
C ALA A 2 52.87 -6.34 -31.61
N SER A 3 52.67 -5.03 -31.54
CA SER A 3 51.96 -4.39 -30.45
C SER A 3 50.48 -4.74 -30.57
N ILE A 4 49.97 -5.50 -29.61
CA ILE A 4 48.55 -5.80 -29.50
C ILE A 4 47.83 -4.46 -29.28
N PRO A 5 46.86 -4.05 -30.12
CA PRO A 5 46.43 -2.65 -30.24
C PRO A 5 45.71 -2.08 -29.02
N PHE A 6 45.54 -2.87 -27.96
CA PHE A 6 44.73 -2.54 -26.80
C PHE A 6 45.54 -2.13 -25.57
N ILE A 7 46.76 -2.65 -25.38
CA ILE A 7 47.42 -2.62 -24.07
C ILE A 7 48.11 -1.27 -23.77
N GLY A 8 48.38 -0.43 -24.78
CA GLY A 8 49.24 0.76 -24.63
C GLY A 8 48.58 2.14 -24.75
N ARG A 9 47.25 2.25 -24.86
CA ARG A 9 46.59 3.55 -25.18
C ARG A 9 45.94 4.27 -24.01
N LEU A 10 45.52 3.57 -22.96
CA LEU A 10 44.80 4.17 -21.84
C LEU A 10 45.68 4.32 -20.59
N GLN A 11 45.44 5.40 -19.85
CA GLN A 11 46.01 5.59 -18.52
C GLN A 11 45.38 4.59 -17.53
N VAL A 12 46.11 4.24 -16.47
CA VAL A 12 45.65 3.27 -15.45
C VAL A 12 44.31 3.67 -14.82
N THR A 13 44.09 4.97 -14.64
CA THR A 13 42.83 5.56 -14.17
C THR A 13 41.66 5.26 -15.10
N GLU A 14 41.88 5.32 -16.40
CA GLU A 14 40.86 5.05 -17.41
C GLU A 14 40.52 3.56 -17.47
N TYR A 15 41.51 2.67 -17.35
CA TYR A 15 41.25 1.22 -17.21
C TYR A 15 40.43 0.91 -15.96
N LEU A 16 40.75 1.55 -14.84
CA LEU A 16 40.03 1.35 -13.57
C LEU A 16 38.59 1.84 -13.68
N ALA A 17 38.38 3.03 -14.26
CA ALA A 17 37.05 3.58 -14.53
C ALA A 17 36.24 2.66 -15.44
N LEU A 18 36.83 2.17 -16.54
CA LEU A 18 36.16 1.27 -17.49
C LEU A 18 35.73 -0.04 -16.80
N THR A 19 36.64 -0.65 -16.05
CA THR A 19 36.40 -1.91 -15.34
C THR A 19 35.30 -1.74 -14.29
N LEU A 20 35.32 -0.63 -13.55
CA LEU A 20 34.30 -0.29 -12.57
C LEU A 20 32.94 -0.05 -13.24
N SER A 21 32.89 0.70 -14.34
CA SER A 21 31.66 0.96 -15.09
C SER A 21 31.03 -0.33 -15.61
N PHE A 22 31.80 -1.24 -16.22
CA PHE A 22 31.28 -2.53 -16.67
C PHE A 22 30.78 -3.39 -15.50
N THR A 23 31.48 -3.37 -14.36
CA THR A 23 31.06 -4.09 -13.15
C THR A 23 29.72 -3.55 -12.62
N LEU A 24 29.55 -2.23 -12.58
CA LEU A 24 28.32 -1.58 -12.15
C LEU A 24 27.16 -1.87 -13.11
N LEU A 25 27.40 -1.86 -14.42
CA LEU A 25 26.39 -2.19 -15.45
C LEU A 25 25.92 -3.65 -15.34
N PHE A 26 26.86 -4.56 -15.11
CA PHE A 26 26.55 -5.97 -14.87
C PHE A 26 25.73 -6.16 -13.59
N LEU A 27 26.11 -5.47 -12.50
CA LEU A 27 25.36 -5.50 -11.25
C LEU A 27 23.94 -4.93 -11.43
N GLU A 28 23.78 -3.81 -12.13
CA GLU A 28 22.47 -3.22 -12.45
C GLU A 28 21.61 -4.21 -13.24
N THR A 29 22.19 -4.88 -14.23
CA THR A 29 21.48 -5.90 -15.02
C THR A 29 21.03 -7.07 -14.14
N ILE A 30 21.84 -7.51 -13.19
CA ILE A 30 21.46 -8.56 -12.22
C ILE A 30 20.32 -8.07 -11.31
N VAL A 31 20.46 -6.90 -10.69
CA VAL A 31 19.45 -6.36 -9.78
C VAL A 31 18.14 -6.13 -10.53
N ARG A 32 18.19 -5.58 -11.74
CA ARG A 32 17.04 -5.36 -12.62
C ARG A 32 16.42 -6.67 -13.07
N SER A 33 17.22 -7.69 -13.35
CA SER A 33 16.71 -9.03 -13.62
C SER A 33 16.02 -9.60 -12.39
N ILE A 34 16.59 -9.49 -11.19
CA ILE A 34 15.95 -9.96 -9.94
C ILE A 34 14.63 -9.21 -9.68
N THR A 35 14.58 -7.90 -9.89
CA THR A 35 13.35 -7.10 -9.67
C THR A 35 12.29 -7.34 -10.74
N LEU A 36 12.68 -7.49 -12.01
CA LEU A 36 11.76 -7.80 -13.11
C LEU A 36 11.27 -9.25 -13.06
N LEU A 37 12.18 -10.19 -12.76
CA LEU A 37 11.82 -11.58 -12.64
C LEU A 37 11.08 -11.85 -11.35
N LEU A 38 11.20 -11.01 -10.30
CA LEU A 38 10.76 -11.24 -8.91
C LEU A 38 9.51 -12.11 -8.86
N PRO A 39 9.70 -13.43 -8.95
CA PRO A 39 8.64 -14.25 -9.47
C PRO A 39 7.69 -14.43 -8.32
N ARG A 40 6.40 -14.25 -8.55
CA ARG A 40 5.36 -14.56 -7.56
C ARG A 40 5.64 -15.89 -6.82
N PRO A 41 6.22 -16.94 -7.44
CA PRO A 41 6.81 -18.09 -6.74
C PRO A 41 7.77 -17.78 -5.57
N ILE A 42 8.81 -16.97 -5.76
CA ILE A 42 9.81 -16.64 -4.74
C ILE A 42 9.16 -15.82 -3.61
N ILE A 43 8.33 -14.83 -3.93
CA ILE A 43 7.59 -14.06 -2.91
C ILE A 43 6.73 -15.01 -2.07
N ARG A 44 5.99 -15.92 -2.72
CA ARG A 44 5.17 -16.91 -2.02
C ARG A 44 6.00 -17.88 -1.19
N PHE A 45 7.18 -18.28 -1.66
CA PHE A 45 8.12 -19.11 -0.89
C PHE A 45 8.58 -18.39 0.37
N CYS A 46 9.13 -17.18 0.24
CA CYS A 46 9.59 -16.38 1.38
C CYS A 46 8.44 -16.09 2.36
N TYR A 47 7.24 -15.77 1.86
CA TYR A 47 6.05 -15.56 2.68
C TYR A 47 5.63 -16.81 3.45
N ARG A 48 5.67 -17.99 2.81
CA ARG A 48 5.35 -19.26 3.47
C ARG A 48 6.39 -19.60 4.53
N ALA A 49 7.67 -19.44 4.24
CA ALA A 49 8.76 -19.69 5.17
C ALA A 49 8.68 -18.77 6.39
N SER A 50 8.51 -17.46 6.17
CA SER A 50 8.39 -16.48 7.26
C SER A 50 7.15 -16.72 8.11
N ARG A 51 6.00 -17.05 7.48
CA ARG A 51 4.76 -17.38 8.19
C ARG A 51 4.88 -18.66 9.02
N ALA A 52 5.57 -19.69 8.52
CA ALA A 52 5.83 -20.93 9.25
C ALA A 52 6.70 -20.66 10.49
N LEU A 53 7.79 -19.91 10.31
CA LEU A 53 8.69 -19.52 11.40
C LEU A 53 7.95 -18.69 12.45
N PHE A 54 7.19 -17.68 12.03
CA PHE A 54 6.41 -16.83 12.93
C PHE A 54 5.37 -17.62 13.73
N ASN A 55 4.68 -18.57 13.11
CA ASN A 55 3.70 -19.42 13.81
C ASN A 55 4.36 -20.40 14.77
N SER A 56 5.57 -20.89 14.45
CA SER A 56 6.36 -21.76 15.31
C SER A 56 6.89 -21.03 16.55
N LEU A 57 7.29 -19.76 16.39
CA LEU A 57 7.79 -18.93 17.49
C LEU A 57 6.68 -18.26 18.31
N SER A 58 5.45 -18.21 17.79
CA SER A 58 4.31 -17.57 18.47
C SER A 58 3.77 -18.44 19.63
N SER A 59 3.60 -17.82 20.80
CA SER A 59 2.98 -18.47 21.95
C SER A 59 1.56 -19.00 21.63
N PRO A 60 1.11 -20.10 22.27
CA PRO A 60 -0.24 -20.64 22.08
C PRO A 60 -1.35 -19.63 22.43
N LEU A 61 -1.12 -18.80 23.46
CA LEU A 61 -2.06 -17.76 23.88
C LEU A 61 -2.22 -16.66 22.82
N SER A 62 -1.10 -16.18 22.26
CA SER A 62 -1.11 -15.19 21.18
C SER A 62 -1.80 -15.73 19.93
N ARG A 63 -1.62 -17.02 19.59
CA ARG A 63 -2.32 -17.67 18.47
C ARG A 63 -3.83 -17.75 18.70
N LYS A 64 -4.27 -18.16 19.90
CA LYS A 64 -5.70 -18.23 20.25
C LYS A 64 -6.36 -16.85 20.21
N ALA A 65 -5.69 -15.83 20.75
CA ALA A 65 -6.18 -14.44 20.71
C ALA A 65 -6.31 -13.91 19.27
N ARG A 66 -5.31 -14.17 18.41
CA ARG A 66 -5.36 -13.79 16.99
C ARG A 66 -6.49 -14.49 16.25
N ASN A 67 -6.65 -15.80 16.46
CA ASN A 67 -7.72 -16.56 15.82
C ASN A 67 -9.11 -16.07 16.25
N LYS A 68 -9.28 -15.66 17.51
CA LYS A 68 -10.53 -15.07 17.99
C LYS A 68 -10.86 -13.74 17.29
N LYS A 69 -9.85 -12.92 16.98
CA LYS A 69 -10.01 -11.63 16.28
C LYS A 69 -10.03 -11.76 14.76
N LYS A 70 -9.70 -12.94 14.21
CA LYS A 70 -9.54 -13.16 12.77
C LYS A 70 -10.80 -12.85 11.97
N SER A 71 -11.98 -13.14 12.52
CA SER A 71 -13.26 -12.85 11.86
C SER A 71 -13.48 -11.36 11.62
N VAL A 72 -12.90 -10.49 12.44
CA VAL A 72 -12.99 -9.04 12.31
C VAL A 72 -11.79 -8.48 11.55
N SER A 73 -10.58 -8.94 11.84
CA SER A 73 -9.36 -8.39 11.21
C SER A 73 -9.22 -8.81 9.75
N SER A 74 -9.70 -10.00 9.38
CA SER A 74 -9.53 -10.52 8.01
C SER A 74 -10.35 -9.72 6.99
N PRO A 75 -11.64 -9.42 7.22
CA PRO A 75 -12.40 -8.58 6.29
C PRO A 75 -11.86 -7.16 6.19
N ILE A 76 -11.48 -6.53 7.32
CA ILE A 76 -10.87 -5.19 7.32
C ILE A 76 -9.60 -5.15 6.47
N ALA A 77 -8.72 -6.16 6.60
CA ALA A 77 -7.48 -6.22 5.82
C ALA A 77 -7.68 -6.53 4.33
N HIS A 78 -8.89 -6.93 3.93
CA HIS A 78 -9.25 -7.22 2.54
C HIS A 78 -10.14 -6.15 1.91
N ALA A 79 -10.60 -5.17 2.69
CA ALA A 79 -11.31 -4.01 2.16
C ALA A 79 -10.36 -3.21 1.26
N GLN A 80 -10.83 -2.86 0.07
CA GLN A 80 -10.04 -2.16 -0.95
C GLN A 80 -10.04 -0.65 -0.76
N ASP A 81 -11.13 -0.11 -0.22
CA ASP A 81 -11.35 1.33 -0.08
C ASP A 81 -12.15 1.66 1.19
N PHE A 82 -12.29 2.97 1.45
CA PHE A 82 -13.03 3.52 2.58
C PHE A 82 -14.51 3.09 2.57
N VAL A 83 -15.12 2.96 1.39
CA VAL A 83 -16.55 2.65 1.25
C VAL A 83 -16.81 1.19 1.62
N GLU A 84 -15.98 0.26 1.15
CA GLU A 84 -16.02 -1.16 1.51
C GLU A 84 -15.78 -1.35 3.00
N LEU A 85 -14.82 -0.60 3.58
CA LEU A 85 -14.57 -0.61 5.02
C LEU A 85 -15.81 -0.17 5.80
N CYS A 86 -16.48 0.91 5.39
CA CYS A 86 -17.70 1.39 6.03
C CYS A 86 -18.87 0.41 5.89
N ASN A 87 -19.04 -0.18 4.70
CA ASN A 87 -20.06 -1.18 4.42
C ASN A 87 -19.90 -2.45 5.28
N LEU A 88 -18.66 -2.86 5.58
CA LEU A 88 -18.38 -3.97 6.48
C LEU A 88 -19.02 -3.76 7.87
N PHE A 89 -19.08 -2.52 8.32
CA PHE A 89 -19.70 -2.13 9.60
C PHE A 89 -21.17 -1.71 9.46
N GLY A 90 -21.75 -1.79 8.27
CA GLY A 90 -23.13 -1.42 7.99
C GLY A 90 -23.37 0.09 7.95
N TYR A 91 -22.36 0.88 7.59
CA TYR A 91 -22.49 2.29 7.32
C TYR A 91 -22.48 2.55 5.82
N TYR A 92 -23.38 3.41 5.36
CA TYR A 92 -23.33 3.91 4.00
C TYR A 92 -22.35 5.08 3.92
N ALA A 93 -21.40 5.00 3.00
CA ALA A 93 -20.41 6.04 2.74
C ALA A 93 -20.58 6.59 1.31
N GLU A 94 -20.36 7.89 1.17
CA GLU A 94 -20.36 8.63 -0.09
C GLU A 94 -18.98 9.22 -0.34
N GLU A 95 -18.56 9.23 -1.60
CA GLU A 95 -17.34 9.89 -2.07
C GLU A 95 -17.69 11.15 -2.85
N HIS A 96 -17.02 12.26 -2.53
CA HIS A 96 -17.23 13.56 -3.14
C HIS A 96 -15.91 14.13 -3.62
N VAL A 97 -15.85 14.63 -4.86
CA VAL A 97 -14.66 15.31 -5.38
C VAL A 97 -14.86 16.81 -5.27
N VAL A 98 -13.97 17.49 -4.56
CA VAL A 98 -14.00 18.95 -4.38
C VAL A 98 -12.74 19.58 -4.94
N GLN A 99 -12.89 20.62 -5.75
CA GLN A 99 -11.77 21.38 -6.28
C GLN A 99 -11.39 22.53 -5.34
N THR A 100 -10.12 22.64 -5.00
CA THR A 100 -9.57 23.77 -4.23
C THR A 100 -9.37 24.99 -5.12
N GLY A 101 -9.20 26.17 -4.51
CA GLY A 101 -8.98 27.42 -5.25
C GLY A 101 -7.70 27.44 -6.10
N ASP A 102 -6.70 26.63 -5.73
CA ASP A 102 -5.44 26.43 -6.46
C ASP A 102 -5.48 25.21 -7.41
N GLY A 103 -6.65 24.59 -7.60
CA GLY A 103 -6.90 23.61 -8.65
C GLY A 103 -6.67 22.14 -8.29
N TYR A 104 -6.35 21.82 -7.03
CA TYR A 104 -6.27 20.42 -6.58
C TYR A 104 -7.67 19.80 -6.45
N LEU A 105 -7.77 18.51 -6.76
CA LEU A 105 -8.99 17.72 -6.56
C LEU A 105 -8.84 16.87 -5.30
N LEU A 106 -9.67 17.13 -4.31
CA LEU A 106 -9.71 16.42 -3.04
C LEU A 106 -10.86 15.41 -3.05
N GLY A 107 -10.55 14.16 -2.73
CA GLY A 107 -11.56 13.15 -2.40
C GLY A 107 -11.99 13.32 -0.94
N LEU A 108 -13.25 13.65 -0.72
CA LEU A 108 -13.88 13.71 0.59
C LEU A 108 -14.78 12.50 0.78
N HIS A 109 -14.74 11.92 1.97
CA HIS A 109 -15.62 10.83 2.37
C HIS A 109 -16.65 11.33 3.36
N ARG A 110 -17.91 10.94 3.16
CA ARG A 110 -19.02 11.26 4.05
C ARG A 110 -19.74 9.98 4.45
N LEU A 111 -19.95 9.80 5.76
CA LEU A 111 -20.91 8.80 6.24
C LEU A 111 -22.33 9.35 6.09
N GLY A 112 -23.10 8.77 5.18
CA GLY A 112 -24.47 9.22 4.87
C GLY A 112 -25.43 8.85 5.99
N TRP A 113 -25.55 7.56 6.29
CA TRP A 113 -26.42 7.03 7.35
C TRP A 113 -25.83 5.77 7.98
N LYS A 114 -26.29 5.50 9.21
CA LYS A 114 -25.95 4.27 9.94
C LYS A 114 -26.94 3.16 9.61
N LYS A 115 -26.56 1.94 9.98
CA LYS A 115 -27.43 0.76 9.91
C LYS A 115 -28.83 1.04 10.49
N GLY A 116 -29.87 0.76 9.72
CA GLY A 116 -31.27 0.95 10.11
C GLY A 116 -31.84 2.34 9.82
N GLU A 117 -31.10 3.23 9.17
CA GLU A 117 -31.59 4.54 8.68
C GLU A 117 -31.58 4.62 7.14
N GLU A 118 -31.64 3.48 6.46
CA GLU A 118 -31.46 3.36 5.00
C GLU A 118 -32.56 4.07 4.18
N ASP A 119 -33.77 4.17 4.74
CA ASP A 119 -34.95 4.67 4.02
C ASP A 119 -35.11 6.20 4.05
N HIS A 120 -34.23 6.92 4.76
CA HIS A 120 -34.35 8.35 4.94
C HIS A 120 -33.08 9.10 4.52
N PRO A 121 -33.16 9.99 3.54
CA PRO A 121 -32.01 10.82 3.19
C PRO A 121 -31.63 11.69 4.40
N VAL A 122 -30.33 11.82 4.64
CA VAL A 122 -29.75 12.65 5.70
C VAL A 122 -29.07 13.85 5.06
N ASN A 123 -29.33 15.07 5.55
CA ASN A 123 -28.73 16.32 5.07
C ASN A 123 -28.78 16.52 3.54
N ALA A 124 -29.82 16.03 2.86
CA ALA A 124 -29.99 16.09 1.41
C ALA A 124 -31.08 17.09 0.96
N GLY A 125 -31.24 18.19 1.70
CA GLY A 125 -32.20 19.25 1.38
C GLY A 125 -33.55 19.15 2.11
N PRO A 126 -34.57 19.91 1.68
CA PRO A 126 -35.87 19.99 2.36
C PRO A 126 -36.55 18.61 2.46
N GLY A 127 -37.03 18.24 3.65
CA GLY A 127 -37.67 16.93 3.90
C GLY A 127 -36.70 15.80 4.28
N SER A 128 -35.39 16.04 4.26
CA SER A 128 -34.39 15.08 4.75
C SER A 128 -34.10 15.25 6.24
N THR A 129 -33.62 14.20 6.89
CA THR A 129 -33.22 14.24 8.30
C THR A 129 -32.03 15.16 8.48
N GLN A 130 -32.17 16.21 9.27
CA GLN A 130 -31.09 17.16 9.54
C GLN A 130 -30.26 16.72 10.73
N LYS A 131 -28.97 16.48 10.50
CA LYS A 131 -27.99 16.09 11.53
C LYS A 131 -26.84 17.08 11.58
N LYS A 132 -26.30 17.27 12.79
CA LYS A 132 -25.10 18.07 13.00
C LYS A 132 -23.93 17.50 12.20
N VAL A 133 -23.18 18.37 11.54
CA VAL A 133 -22.02 17.98 10.73
C VAL A 133 -20.78 17.95 11.61
N VAL A 134 -19.99 16.89 11.48
CA VAL A 134 -18.69 16.74 12.12
C VAL A 134 -17.65 16.53 11.03
N TYR A 135 -16.58 17.30 11.08
CA TYR A 135 -15.45 17.17 10.17
C TYR A 135 -14.28 16.48 10.89
N LEU A 136 -13.73 15.45 10.24
CA LEU A 136 -12.60 14.68 10.76
C LEU A 136 -11.44 14.82 9.77
N HIS A 137 -10.28 15.23 10.28
CA HIS A 137 -9.09 15.47 9.48
C HIS A 137 -7.95 14.58 9.95
N HIS A 138 -7.33 13.84 9.04
CA HIS A 138 -6.24 12.92 9.36
C HIS A 138 -4.91 13.65 9.57
N GLY A 139 -3.90 12.92 10.09
CA GLY A 139 -2.55 13.44 10.30
C GLY A 139 -1.64 13.33 9.07
N LEU A 140 -0.35 13.56 9.30
CA LEU A 140 0.72 13.41 8.31
C LEU A 140 0.85 11.96 7.84
N LEU A 141 0.93 11.73 6.53
CA LEU A 141 1.04 10.41 5.89
C LEU A 141 -0.11 9.44 6.24
N MET A 142 -1.32 9.98 6.36
CA MET A 142 -2.55 9.22 6.63
C MET A 142 -3.63 9.51 5.58
N ASN A 143 -4.78 8.83 5.67
CA ASN A 143 -5.97 9.01 4.84
C ASN A 143 -7.25 8.98 5.71
N SER A 144 -8.42 8.99 5.08
CA SER A 144 -9.72 8.96 5.77
C SER A 144 -10.00 7.69 6.59
N GLU A 145 -9.31 6.57 6.31
CA GLU A 145 -9.57 5.26 6.93
C GLU A 145 -9.10 5.15 8.39
N VAL A 146 -8.39 6.17 8.90
CA VAL A 146 -7.98 6.24 10.31
C VAL A 146 -9.16 6.45 11.26
N TRP A 147 -10.26 7.04 10.76
CA TRP A 147 -11.46 7.37 11.51
C TRP A 147 -12.52 6.28 11.35
#